data_AF-A0A811KBW1-F1
#
_entry.id   AF-A0A811KBW1-F1
#
_cell.length_a   1.000
_cell.length_b   1.000
_cell.length_c   1.000
_cell.angle_alpha   90.00
_cell.angle_beta   90.00
_cell.angle_gamma   90.00
#
_symmetry.space_group_name_H-M   'P 1'
#
loop_
_entity.id
_entity.type
_entity.pdbx_description
1 polymer ?
#
loop_
_entity_poly.entity_id
_entity_poly.type
_entity_poly.pdbx_seq_one_letter_code
_entity_poly.pdbx_strand_id
1 'polypeptide(L)'
;MDPQKARQWRPEPSIMDYSTRDAVIYALGLGCNVKDDLQYLYENHQDFQVFPTFVVRPGLTSISLDGAPGIAFDLQNILHGEQYIELINPIPDDGQFRTEVQIVDILDKGNSAVIVTNATTYDNKTNQKLAVQQFGTFQVGSGKFGGNRTNPGEKTAVPVPKRTPDKVLELQTTVDQAALYRHGSGDMNPLHIDKQFAKVAGFKQPILHGLCTMGVSTRAVLKAYGNNDGNNFKAIKVRFSAPVVPGQTLKVEMWKEGNRIHFQTKVKETDKIVISSAYIDLKSASATASSEVISASSEELVSDAIFAQINEQLPHQQGICKKINSIVLYDITKNGKHAAYYTLDLKTGPEGKAFKGEPKEKPAVTVIVDDQDFLKVVTGELSGMKAFMSGKLKARGNVLVLQKLQGVLSGATQSKL
;
A
#
# COMPACT_ATOMS: atom_id res chain seq x y z
N MET A 1 -31.04 -24.37 3.44
CA MET A 1 -30.13 -23.83 4.48
C MET A 1 -30.87 -23.76 5.80
N ASP A 2 -30.20 -24.02 6.91
CA ASP A 2 -30.74 -23.87 8.27
C ASP A 2 -29.81 -22.93 9.09
N PRO A 3 -30.14 -21.63 9.15
CA PRO A 3 -29.32 -20.65 9.87
C PRO A 3 -29.25 -20.89 11.38
N GLN A 4 -30.31 -21.44 12.00
CA GLN A 4 -30.33 -21.68 13.44
C GLN A 4 -29.32 -22.75 13.81
N LYS A 5 -29.32 -23.86 13.07
CA LYS A 5 -28.36 -24.95 13.26
C LYS A 5 -26.92 -24.51 12.95
N ALA A 6 -26.73 -23.75 11.87
CA ALA A 6 -25.42 -23.25 11.48
C ALA A 6 -24.79 -22.32 12.53
N ARG A 7 -25.58 -21.43 13.14
CA ARG A 7 -25.08 -20.51 14.19
C ARG A 7 -24.66 -21.19 15.48
N GLN A 8 -25.06 -22.44 15.71
CA GLN A 8 -24.64 -23.24 16.87
C GLN A 8 -23.30 -23.94 16.63
N TRP A 9 -22.82 -24.01 15.38
CA TRP A 9 -21.59 -24.69 15.04
C TRP A 9 -20.37 -23.96 15.60
N ARG A 10 -19.55 -24.69 16.37
CA ARG A 10 -18.27 -24.25 16.93
C ARG A 10 -17.24 -25.33 16.62
N PRO A 11 -16.49 -25.23 15.51
CA PRO A 11 -15.41 -26.16 15.24
C PRO A 11 -14.26 -25.93 16.23
N GLU A 12 -13.41 -26.95 16.39
CA GLU A 12 -12.18 -26.80 17.17
C GLU A 12 -11.29 -25.69 16.58
N PRO A 13 -10.62 -24.89 17.42
CA PRO A 13 -9.72 -23.85 16.94
C PRO A 13 -8.58 -24.43 16.11
N SER A 14 -8.26 -23.80 14.98
CA SER A 14 -7.12 -24.19 14.16
C SER A 14 -5.85 -23.55 14.68
N ILE A 15 -4.75 -24.30 14.71
CA ILE A 15 -3.42 -23.82 15.08
C ILE A 15 -2.56 -23.78 13.81
N MET A 16 -1.82 -22.68 13.60
CA MET A 16 -0.95 -22.50 12.43
C MET A 16 0.34 -21.80 12.80
N ASP A 17 1.48 -22.47 12.55
CA ASP A 17 2.79 -21.83 12.61
C ASP A 17 3.03 -20.93 11.40
N TYR A 18 3.74 -19.84 11.63
CA TYR A 18 4.28 -19.01 10.58
C TYR A 18 5.63 -18.45 11.00
N SER A 19 6.40 -18.08 9.98
CA SER A 19 7.69 -17.43 10.15
C SER A 19 7.73 -16.08 9.44
N THR A 20 8.75 -15.30 9.75
CA THR A 20 9.11 -14.07 9.03
C THR A 20 9.23 -14.33 7.53
N ARG A 21 9.75 -15.51 7.13
CA ARG A 21 9.80 -15.93 5.72
C ARG A 21 8.41 -15.97 5.08
N ASP A 22 7.40 -16.50 5.77
CA ASP A 22 6.02 -16.56 5.26
C ASP A 22 5.43 -15.15 5.11
N ALA A 23 5.69 -14.26 6.08
CA ALA A 23 5.28 -12.87 6.05
C ALA A 23 5.92 -12.10 4.87
N VAL A 24 7.22 -12.29 4.63
CA VAL A 24 7.94 -11.67 3.50
C VAL A 24 7.44 -12.20 2.15
N ILE A 25 7.22 -13.52 2.01
CA ILE A 25 6.65 -14.09 0.78
C ILE A 25 5.24 -13.54 0.53
N TYR A 26 4.43 -13.37 1.58
CA TYR A 26 3.12 -12.73 1.46
C TYR A 26 3.24 -11.29 0.97
N ALA A 27 4.11 -10.47 1.57
CA ALA A 27 4.34 -9.09 1.14
C ALA A 27 4.79 -9.00 -0.33
N LEU A 28 5.74 -9.85 -0.75
CA LEU A 28 6.15 -9.97 -2.15
C LEU A 28 4.99 -10.41 -3.05
N GLY A 29 4.15 -11.34 -2.58
CA GLY A 29 2.93 -11.79 -3.26
C GLY A 29 1.87 -10.69 -3.44
N LEU A 30 1.93 -9.62 -2.66
CA LEU A 30 1.14 -8.41 -2.89
C LEU A 30 1.80 -7.46 -3.89
N GLY A 31 3.09 -7.62 -4.19
CA GLY A 31 3.88 -6.70 -5.00
C GLY A 31 4.58 -5.60 -4.19
N CYS A 32 4.82 -5.82 -2.90
CA CYS A 32 5.82 -5.03 -2.17
C CYS A 32 7.18 -5.19 -2.87
N ASN A 33 7.98 -4.13 -2.89
CA ASN A 33 9.28 -4.13 -3.55
C ASN A 33 10.35 -3.42 -2.72
N VAL A 34 11.61 -3.76 -2.96
CA VAL A 34 12.76 -3.25 -2.18
C VAL A 34 12.95 -1.73 -2.26
N LYS A 35 12.42 -1.07 -3.30
CA LYS A 35 12.56 0.38 -3.47
C LYS A 35 11.67 1.16 -2.50
N ASP A 36 10.45 0.69 -2.28
CA ASP A 36 9.42 1.44 -1.54
C ASP A 36 9.00 0.80 -0.21
N ASP A 37 9.23 -0.51 -0.05
CA ASP A 37 8.54 -1.36 0.93
C ASP A 37 9.51 -2.23 1.75
N LEU A 38 10.77 -1.77 1.92
CA LEU A 38 11.82 -2.55 2.57
C LEU A 38 11.44 -3.00 4.00
N GLN A 39 10.64 -2.20 4.71
CA GLN A 39 10.11 -2.52 6.03
C GLN A 39 9.19 -3.75 6.08
N TYR A 40 8.69 -4.22 4.94
CA TYR A 40 7.89 -5.45 4.85
C TYR A 40 8.68 -6.64 4.29
N LEU A 41 9.94 -6.42 3.88
CA LEU A 41 10.72 -7.35 3.07
C LEU A 41 12.05 -7.77 3.70
N TYR A 42 12.58 -6.96 4.62
CA TYR A 42 13.86 -7.21 5.25
C TYR A 42 13.70 -7.30 6.76
N GLU A 43 13.88 -8.50 7.29
CA GLU A 43 13.69 -8.87 8.70
C GLU A 43 14.59 -8.10 9.67
N ASN A 44 15.71 -7.53 9.21
CA ASN A 44 16.56 -6.67 10.05
C ASN A 44 16.37 -5.17 9.79
N HIS A 45 15.34 -4.78 9.04
CA HIS A 45 14.96 -3.38 8.93
C HIS A 45 14.53 -2.88 10.31
N GLN A 46 14.98 -1.69 10.71
CA GLN A 46 14.70 -1.13 12.05
C GLN A 46 13.18 -0.99 12.33
N ASP A 47 12.39 -0.80 11.27
CA ASP A 47 10.93 -0.67 11.28
C ASP A 47 10.25 -1.91 10.68
N PHE A 48 10.91 -3.08 10.69
CA PHE A 48 10.33 -4.30 10.14
C PHE A 48 8.96 -4.58 10.75
N GLN A 49 8.01 -4.95 9.91
CA GLN A 49 6.66 -5.31 10.34
C GLN A 49 6.01 -6.29 9.36
N VAL A 50 5.23 -7.21 9.91
CA VAL A 50 4.37 -8.08 9.12
C VAL A 50 3.25 -7.26 8.48
N PHE A 51 3.04 -7.43 7.16
CA PHE A 51 2.04 -6.66 6.43
C PHE A 51 0.62 -6.88 7.01
N PRO A 52 -0.20 -5.84 7.28
CA PRO A 52 -1.41 -5.96 8.09
C PRO A 52 -2.44 -7.00 7.63
N THR A 53 -2.58 -7.18 6.32
CA THR A 53 -3.54 -8.16 5.76
C THR A 53 -3.03 -9.59 5.79
N PHE A 54 -1.82 -9.87 6.31
CA PHE A 54 -1.28 -11.25 6.42
C PHE A 54 -2.18 -12.19 7.23
N VAL A 55 -2.98 -11.67 8.17
CA VAL A 55 -3.96 -12.45 8.94
C VAL A 55 -5.00 -13.17 8.06
N VAL A 56 -5.14 -12.82 6.78
CA VAL A 56 -5.95 -13.64 5.84
C VAL A 56 -5.46 -15.07 5.76
N ARG A 57 -4.17 -15.34 5.95
CA ARG A 57 -3.60 -16.68 5.90
C ARG A 57 -4.22 -17.62 6.95
N PRO A 58 -4.11 -17.36 8.26
CA PRO A 58 -4.77 -18.20 9.26
C PRO A 58 -6.30 -18.17 9.08
N GLY A 59 -6.90 -17.02 8.78
CA GLY A 59 -8.35 -16.92 8.60
C GLY A 59 -8.89 -17.81 7.49
N LEU A 60 -8.27 -17.77 6.30
CA LEU A 60 -8.70 -18.55 5.13
C LEU A 60 -8.60 -20.06 5.38
N THR A 61 -7.54 -20.52 6.04
CA THR A 61 -7.37 -21.93 6.38
C THR A 61 -8.41 -22.41 7.40
N SER A 62 -8.88 -21.55 8.30
CA SER A 62 -9.85 -21.93 9.34
C SER A 62 -11.29 -21.95 8.86
N ILE A 63 -11.67 -21.13 7.86
CA ILE A 63 -13.08 -20.95 7.46
C ILE A 63 -13.63 -22.05 6.53
N SER A 64 -13.04 -23.25 6.51
CA SER A 64 -13.67 -24.38 5.82
C SER A 64 -15.06 -24.62 6.40
N LEU A 65 -16.08 -24.64 5.54
CA LEU A 65 -17.47 -24.91 5.93
C LEU A 65 -17.88 -26.36 5.61
N ASP A 66 -16.93 -27.19 5.19
CA ASP A 66 -17.17 -28.61 4.98
C ASP A 66 -17.60 -29.27 6.29
N GLY A 67 -18.69 -30.04 6.24
CA GLY A 67 -19.31 -30.64 7.42
C GLY A 67 -20.04 -29.66 8.36
N ALA A 68 -20.12 -28.37 8.05
CA ALA A 68 -20.84 -27.42 8.89
C ALA A 68 -22.36 -27.70 8.88
N PRO A 69 -23.00 -27.92 10.05
CA PRO A 69 -24.40 -28.30 10.12
C PRO A 69 -25.31 -27.16 9.66
N GLY A 70 -26.36 -27.48 8.91
CA GLY A 70 -27.30 -26.49 8.39
C GLY A 70 -26.84 -25.79 7.10
N ILE A 71 -25.62 -26.05 6.64
CA ILE A 71 -25.10 -25.61 5.34
C ILE A 71 -25.10 -26.80 4.38
N ALA A 72 -25.85 -26.68 3.28
CA ALA A 72 -25.75 -27.61 2.17
C ALA A 72 -24.61 -27.10 1.26
N PHE A 73 -23.38 -27.46 1.59
CA PHE A 73 -22.19 -26.88 0.96
C PHE A 73 -22.00 -27.42 -0.46
N ASP A 74 -21.88 -26.52 -1.45
CA ASP A 74 -21.59 -26.86 -2.84
C ASP A 74 -20.38 -26.06 -3.32
N LEU A 75 -19.23 -26.74 -3.35
CA LEU A 75 -17.94 -26.17 -3.73
C LEU A 75 -17.94 -25.52 -5.13
N GLN A 76 -18.80 -25.98 -6.06
CA GLN A 76 -18.80 -25.47 -7.44
C GLN A 76 -19.47 -24.11 -7.57
N ASN A 77 -20.35 -23.75 -6.61
CA ASN A 77 -21.18 -22.54 -6.66
C ASN A 77 -20.79 -21.52 -5.59
N ILE A 78 -19.59 -21.64 -5.03
CA ILE A 78 -19.10 -20.77 -3.97
C ILE A 78 -18.17 -19.70 -4.52
N LEU A 79 -18.46 -18.46 -4.12
CA LEU A 79 -17.65 -17.30 -4.39
C LEU A 79 -17.31 -16.61 -3.08
N HIS A 80 -16.06 -16.21 -2.95
CA HIS A 80 -15.66 -15.30 -1.88
C HIS A 80 -16.08 -13.88 -2.29
N GLY A 81 -17.20 -13.39 -1.75
CA GLY A 81 -17.84 -12.16 -2.21
C GLY A 81 -17.45 -10.92 -1.41
N GLU A 82 -17.22 -11.05 -0.11
CA GLU A 82 -16.81 -9.95 0.76
C GLU A 82 -15.77 -10.38 1.78
N GLN A 83 -14.88 -9.46 2.14
CA GLN A 83 -13.90 -9.65 3.21
C GLN A 83 -13.87 -8.44 4.12
N TYR A 84 -13.76 -8.69 5.41
CA TYR A 84 -13.44 -7.70 6.44
C TYR A 84 -12.26 -8.18 7.26
N ILE A 85 -11.37 -7.25 7.64
CA ILE A 85 -10.30 -7.48 8.60
C ILE A 85 -10.27 -6.28 9.55
N GLU A 86 -10.16 -6.54 10.84
CA GLU A 86 -9.82 -5.58 11.88
C GLU A 86 -8.59 -6.08 12.62
N LEU A 87 -7.52 -5.29 12.59
CA LEU A 87 -6.28 -5.59 13.31
C LEU A 87 -6.34 -4.93 14.69
N ILE A 88 -6.32 -5.75 15.73
CA ILE A 88 -6.46 -5.32 17.13
C ILE A 88 -5.08 -5.04 17.73
N ASN A 89 -4.12 -5.93 17.49
CA ASN A 89 -2.73 -5.80 17.92
C ASN A 89 -1.78 -6.11 16.75
N PRO A 90 -0.54 -5.58 16.76
CA PRO A 90 0.47 -5.93 15.76
C PRO A 90 0.69 -7.44 15.69
N ILE A 91 1.00 -7.93 14.50
CA ILE A 91 1.30 -9.35 14.27
C ILE A 91 2.78 -9.55 14.61
N PRO A 92 3.15 -10.50 15.50
CA PRO A 92 4.55 -10.83 15.74
C PRO A 92 5.27 -11.27 14.46
N ASP A 93 6.59 -11.13 14.40
CA ASP A 93 7.37 -11.47 13.20
C ASP A 93 7.34 -12.97 12.88
N ASP A 94 7.41 -13.79 13.93
CA ASP A 94 7.29 -15.24 13.92
C ASP A 94 6.36 -15.68 15.04
N GLY A 95 5.64 -16.78 14.84
CA GLY A 95 4.76 -17.27 15.89
C GLY A 95 3.83 -18.37 15.47
N GLN A 96 2.80 -18.54 16.29
CA GLN A 96 1.76 -19.53 16.06
C GLN A 96 0.42 -18.86 16.27
N PHE A 97 -0.41 -18.87 15.23
CA PHE A 97 -1.78 -18.40 15.30
C PHE A 97 -2.67 -19.48 15.91
N ARG A 98 -3.63 -19.06 16.73
CA ARG A 98 -4.83 -19.84 17.08
C ARG A 98 -6.04 -19.10 16.56
N THR A 99 -6.84 -19.74 15.71
CA THR A 99 -8.00 -19.10 15.08
C THR A 99 -9.28 -19.83 15.43
N GLU A 100 -10.24 -19.09 15.97
CA GLU A 100 -11.57 -19.56 16.32
C GLU A 100 -12.57 -19.08 15.27
N VAL A 101 -13.46 -19.97 14.81
CA VAL A 101 -14.44 -19.68 13.77
C VAL A 101 -15.86 -19.75 14.30
N GLN A 102 -16.69 -18.83 13.84
CA GLN A 102 -18.12 -18.78 14.16
C GLN A 102 -18.93 -18.35 12.93
N ILE A 103 -19.96 -19.13 12.59
CA ILE A 103 -20.99 -18.68 11.65
C ILE A 103 -21.87 -17.66 12.36
N VAL A 104 -21.88 -16.43 11.84
CA VAL A 104 -22.70 -15.31 12.33
C VAL A 104 -24.14 -15.48 11.86
N ASP A 105 -24.32 -15.73 10.57
CA ASP A 105 -25.64 -15.99 9.98
C ASP A 105 -25.54 -16.61 8.57
N ILE A 106 -26.69 -17.06 8.05
CA ILE A 106 -26.87 -17.37 6.64
C ILE A 106 -27.98 -16.46 6.11
N LEU A 107 -27.62 -15.51 5.25
CA LEU A 107 -28.53 -14.51 4.71
C LEU A 107 -29.16 -14.99 3.41
N ASP A 108 -30.47 -14.81 3.26
CA ASP A 108 -31.19 -15.11 2.03
C ASP A 108 -31.17 -13.88 1.11
N LYS A 109 -30.41 -13.94 0.02
CA LYS A 109 -30.31 -12.89 -0.99
C LYS A 109 -31.12 -13.23 -2.25
N GLY A 110 -32.22 -13.97 -2.11
CA GLY A 110 -33.08 -14.35 -3.23
C GLY A 110 -32.59 -15.63 -3.87
N ASN A 111 -31.94 -15.58 -5.04
CA ASN A 111 -31.41 -16.79 -5.69
C ASN A 111 -30.13 -17.34 -5.05
N SER A 112 -29.53 -16.61 -4.11
CA SER A 112 -28.26 -16.98 -3.48
C SER A 112 -28.35 -16.87 -1.96
N ALA A 113 -27.50 -17.62 -1.26
CA ALA A 113 -27.25 -17.45 0.17
C ALA A 113 -25.91 -16.74 0.39
N VAL A 114 -25.80 -15.96 1.48
CA VAL A 114 -24.52 -15.44 1.98
C VAL A 114 -24.27 -16.00 3.36
N ILE A 115 -23.23 -16.82 3.47
CA ILE A 115 -22.78 -17.37 4.74
C ILE A 115 -21.78 -16.37 5.32
N VAL A 116 -22.14 -15.76 6.45
CA VAL A 116 -21.31 -14.77 7.13
C VAL A 116 -20.55 -15.47 8.24
N THR A 117 -19.24 -15.54 8.12
CA THR A 117 -18.37 -16.29 9.04
C THR A 117 -17.34 -15.35 9.65
N ASN A 118 -17.30 -15.30 10.98
CA ASN A 118 -16.22 -14.62 11.70
C ASN A 118 -15.08 -15.60 11.96
N ALA A 119 -13.85 -15.12 11.81
CA ALA A 119 -12.64 -15.78 12.29
C ALA A 119 -11.90 -14.83 13.23
N THR A 120 -11.67 -15.26 14.47
CA THR A 120 -10.91 -14.49 15.45
C THR A 120 -9.56 -15.16 15.67
N THR A 121 -8.49 -14.42 15.41
CA THR A 121 -7.12 -14.93 15.48
C THR A 121 -6.40 -14.35 16.70
N TYR A 122 -5.76 -15.22 17.45
CA TYR A 122 -4.95 -14.93 18.63
C TYR A 122 -3.52 -15.40 18.41
N ASP A 123 -2.58 -14.77 19.11
CA ASP A 123 -1.28 -15.37 19.37
C ASP A 123 -1.49 -16.57 20.31
N ASN A 124 -1.08 -17.77 19.87
CA ASN A 124 -1.38 -19.00 20.60
C ASN A 124 -0.62 -19.09 21.93
N LYS A 125 0.54 -18.45 22.05
CA LYS A 125 1.38 -18.53 23.26
C LYS A 125 0.89 -17.58 24.34
N THR A 126 0.54 -16.35 23.95
CA THR A 126 0.20 -15.26 24.88
C THR A 126 -1.31 -15.09 25.07
N ASN A 127 -2.12 -15.73 24.22
CA ASN A 127 -3.57 -15.49 24.10
C ASN A 127 -3.95 -14.05 23.73
N GLN A 128 -3.01 -13.23 23.26
CA GLN A 128 -3.31 -11.89 22.78
C GLN A 128 -4.15 -11.95 21.50
N LYS A 129 -5.28 -11.24 21.49
CA LYS A 129 -6.14 -11.13 20.30
C LYS A 129 -5.44 -10.29 19.24
N LEU A 130 -5.15 -10.87 18.07
CA LEU A 130 -4.44 -10.17 17.00
C LEU A 130 -5.41 -9.54 16.00
N ALA A 131 -6.40 -10.29 15.53
CA ALA A 131 -7.32 -9.82 14.51
C ALA A 131 -8.71 -10.44 14.61
N VAL A 132 -9.68 -9.72 14.05
CA VAL A 132 -11.02 -10.23 13.73
C VAL A 132 -11.23 -10.12 12.23
N GLN A 133 -11.67 -11.20 11.61
CA GLN A 133 -12.00 -11.25 10.19
C GLN A 133 -13.45 -11.66 10.01
N GLN A 134 -14.09 -11.15 8.95
CA GLN A 134 -15.41 -11.62 8.55
C GLN A 134 -15.42 -11.91 7.05
N PHE A 135 -15.78 -13.14 6.73
CA PHE A 135 -15.86 -13.67 5.39
C PHE A 135 -17.33 -13.70 4.96
N GLY A 136 -17.62 -13.12 3.80
CA GLY A 136 -18.92 -13.22 3.14
C GLY A 136 -18.85 -14.21 1.99
N THR A 137 -19.23 -15.46 2.27
CA THR A 137 -19.22 -16.54 1.27
C THR A 137 -20.56 -16.59 0.56
N PHE A 138 -20.57 -16.28 -0.75
CA PHE A 138 -21.76 -16.35 -1.59
C PHE A 138 -21.90 -17.75 -2.16
N GLN A 139 -23.03 -18.39 -1.93
CA GLN A 139 -23.38 -19.65 -2.57
C GLN A 139 -24.56 -19.45 -3.51
N VAL A 140 -24.27 -19.46 -4.81
CA VAL A 140 -25.27 -19.26 -5.87
C VAL A 140 -26.23 -20.46 -5.91
N GLY A 141 -27.52 -20.20 -6.07
CA GLY A 141 -28.55 -21.25 -6.13
C GLY A 141 -29.12 -21.68 -4.78
N SER A 142 -28.45 -21.35 -3.66
CA SER A 142 -28.82 -21.81 -2.31
C SER A 142 -29.72 -20.85 -1.52
N GLY A 143 -30.33 -19.86 -2.18
CA GLY A 143 -31.28 -18.93 -1.56
C GLY A 143 -32.72 -19.45 -1.48
N LYS A 144 -33.70 -18.55 -1.29
CA LYS A 144 -35.15 -18.83 -1.21
C LYS A 144 -35.55 -19.78 -0.07
N PHE A 145 -34.78 -19.80 1.01
CA PHE A 145 -35.08 -20.59 2.21
C PHE A 145 -35.83 -19.78 3.28
N GLY A 146 -36.17 -18.51 3.00
CA GLY A 146 -36.96 -17.67 3.90
C GLY A 146 -36.17 -17.08 5.05
N GLY A 147 -34.83 -17.02 4.92
CA GLY A 147 -33.95 -16.41 5.93
C GLY A 147 -33.97 -14.89 5.93
N ASN A 148 -33.31 -14.31 6.94
CA ASN A 148 -33.11 -12.87 7.01
C ASN A 148 -32.27 -12.38 5.81
N ARG A 149 -32.58 -11.19 5.30
CA ARG A 149 -31.81 -10.57 4.22
C ARG A 149 -30.55 -9.86 4.72
N THR A 150 -30.51 -9.50 6.00
CA THR A 150 -29.45 -8.71 6.65
C THR A 150 -29.27 -9.17 8.08
N ASN A 151 -28.08 -8.97 8.65
CA ASN A 151 -27.81 -9.24 10.06
C ASN A 151 -26.97 -8.09 10.66
N PRO A 152 -27.30 -7.55 11.85
CA PRO A 152 -26.52 -6.48 12.47
C PRO A 152 -25.05 -6.84 12.76
N GLY A 153 -24.72 -8.13 12.86
CA GLY A 153 -23.36 -8.64 12.98
C GLY A 153 -22.56 -8.64 11.67
N GLU A 154 -23.21 -8.38 10.53
CA GLU A 154 -22.54 -8.21 9.23
C GLU A 154 -21.85 -6.85 9.17
N LYS A 155 -20.52 -6.86 8.95
CA LYS A 155 -19.74 -5.65 8.68
C LYS A 155 -20.11 -5.12 7.30
N THR A 156 -20.85 -4.02 7.26
CA THR A 156 -21.46 -3.52 6.03
C THR A 156 -20.43 -2.89 5.08
N ALA A 157 -20.47 -3.28 3.80
CA ALA A 157 -19.75 -2.61 2.73
C ALA A 157 -20.36 -1.23 2.45
N VAL A 158 -19.54 -0.20 2.19
CA VAL A 158 -20.01 1.18 2.05
C VAL A 158 -19.69 1.71 0.66
N PRO A 159 -20.69 2.23 -0.11
CA PRO A 159 -20.43 2.84 -1.41
C PRO A 159 -19.36 3.94 -1.32
N VAL A 160 -18.61 4.11 -2.41
CA VAL A 160 -17.66 5.24 -2.51
C VAL A 160 -18.43 6.58 -2.62
N PRO A 161 -17.85 7.70 -2.15
CA PRO A 161 -18.43 9.02 -2.32
C PRO A 161 -18.71 9.35 -3.79
N LYS A 162 -19.84 10.03 -4.05
CA LYS A 162 -20.26 10.46 -5.40
C LYS A 162 -19.55 11.76 -5.83
N ARG A 163 -18.22 11.75 -5.81
CA ARG A 163 -17.34 12.84 -6.24
C ARG A 163 -16.07 12.27 -6.89
N THR A 164 -15.24 13.09 -7.51
CA THR A 164 -13.95 12.65 -8.06
C THR A 164 -13.07 12.06 -6.94
N PRO A 165 -12.32 10.97 -7.20
CA PRO A 165 -11.34 10.46 -6.23
C PRO A 165 -10.33 11.53 -5.84
N ASP A 166 -9.97 11.57 -4.55
CA ASP A 166 -8.94 12.47 -4.02
C ASP A 166 -7.53 12.06 -4.48
N LYS A 167 -7.33 10.76 -4.67
CA LYS A 167 -6.07 10.19 -5.14
C LYS A 167 -6.32 8.90 -5.91
N VAL A 168 -5.48 8.66 -6.90
CA VAL A 168 -5.49 7.45 -7.72
C VAL A 168 -4.06 6.93 -7.80
N LEU A 169 -3.86 5.66 -7.49
CA LEU A 169 -2.59 4.98 -7.71
C LEU A 169 -2.78 3.80 -8.66
N GLU A 170 -1.82 3.61 -9.55
CA GLU A 170 -1.78 2.49 -10.48
C GLU A 170 -0.66 1.53 -10.08
N LEU A 171 -1.00 0.25 -9.96
CA LEU A 171 -0.08 -0.81 -9.56
C LEU A 171 -0.19 -1.94 -10.58
N GLN A 172 0.87 -2.15 -11.36
CA GLN A 172 0.94 -3.26 -12.29
C GLN A 172 1.20 -4.55 -11.53
N THR A 173 0.32 -5.55 -11.70
CA THR A 173 0.58 -6.91 -11.22
C THR A 173 1.52 -7.63 -12.17
N THR A 174 2.27 -8.61 -11.67
CA THR A 174 3.08 -9.46 -12.56
C THR A 174 2.24 -10.59 -13.15
N VAL A 175 2.72 -11.17 -14.26
CA VAL A 175 2.10 -12.37 -14.84
C VAL A 175 2.14 -13.58 -13.89
N ASP A 176 3.13 -13.60 -12.98
CA ASP A 176 3.32 -14.66 -11.98
C ASP A 176 2.74 -14.30 -10.59
N GLN A 177 1.98 -13.21 -10.48
CA GLN A 177 1.52 -12.68 -9.18
C GLN A 177 0.72 -13.72 -8.39
N ALA A 178 -0.17 -14.45 -9.07
CA ALA A 178 -0.97 -15.52 -8.45
C ALA A 178 -0.11 -16.72 -8.02
N ALA A 179 0.93 -17.04 -8.80
CA ALA A 179 1.86 -18.12 -8.50
C ALA A 179 2.68 -17.82 -7.24
N LEU A 180 3.04 -16.56 -7.00
CA LEU A 180 3.72 -16.16 -5.77
C LEU A 180 2.75 -16.02 -4.58
N TYR A 181 1.63 -15.32 -4.78
CA TYR A 181 0.66 -15.03 -3.72
C TYR A 181 0.10 -16.29 -3.05
N ARG A 182 -0.16 -17.36 -3.80
CA ARG A 182 -0.66 -18.63 -3.25
C ARG A 182 0.27 -19.23 -2.19
N HIS A 183 1.59 -19.06 -2.31
CA HIS A 183 2.54 -19.56 -1.32
C HIS A 183 2.55 -18.71 -0.05
N GLY A 184 2.52 -17.39 -0.19
CA GLY A 184 2.48 -16.48 0.96
C GLY A 184 1.15 -16.52 1.72
N SER A 185 0.03 -16.62 1.01
CA SER A 185 -1.32 -16.65 1.61
C SER A 185 -1.79 -18.05 2.03
N GLY A 186 -1.22 -19.11 1.47
CA GLY A 186 -1.72 -20.48 1.66
C GLY A 186 -2.94 -20.84 0.81
N ASP A 187 -3.45 -19.92 -0.03
CA ASP A 187 -4.55 -20.21 -0.94
C ASP A 187 -4.07 -20.97 -2.19
N MET A 188 -4.07 -22.30 -2.07
CA MET A 188 -3.55 -23.21 -3.08
C MET A 188 -4.55 -23.57 -4.18
N ASN A 189 -5.73 -22.93 -4.23
CA ASN A 189 -6.80 -23.26 -5.19
C ASN A 189 -6.29 -23.25 -6.65
N PRO A 190 -6.47 -24.35 -7.41
CA PRO A 190 -5.97 -24.47 -8.79
C PRO A 190 -6.59 -23.45 -9.76
N LEU A 191 -7.74 -22.85 -9.43
CA LEU A 191 -8.36 -21.75 -10.19
C LEU A 191 -7.39 -20.61 -10.52
N HIS A 192 -6.38 -20.41 -9.67
CA HIS A 192 -5.43 -19.29 -9.78
C HIS A 192 -4.14 -19.63 -10.52
N ILE A 193 -3.95 -20.87 -10.99
CA ILE A 193 -2.71 -21.29 -11.65
C ILE A 193 -2.91 -22.28 -12.81
N ASP A 194 -3.88 -23.18 -12.70
CA ASP A 194 -4.15 -24.21 -13.70
C ASP A 194 -5.15 -23.72 -14.75
N LYS A 195 -4.72 -23.71 -16.02
CA LYS A 195 -5.55 -23.25 -17.15
C LYS A 195 -6.77 -24.14 -17.40
N GLN A 196 -6.63 -25.46 -17.24
CA GLN A 196 -7.74 -26.40 -17.45
C GLN A 196 -8.78 -26.22 -16.35
N PHE A 197 -8.34 -26.13 -15.09
CA PHE A 197 -9.24 -25.92 -13.96
C PHE A 197 -9.99 -24.59 -14.08
N ALA A 198 -9.29 -23.50 -14.39
CA ALA A 198 -9.91 -22.19 -14.60
C ALA A 198 -10.97 -22.23 -15.70
N LYS A 199 -10.71 -22.96 -16.80
CA LYS A 199 -11.68 -23.15 -17.90
C LYS A 199 -12.93 -23.91 -17.46
N VAL A 200 -12.77 -24.99 -16.70
CA VAL A 200 -13.90 -25.75 -16.13
C VAL A 200 -14.72 -24.87 -15.17
N ALA A 201 -14.05 -24.00 -14.40
CA ALA A 201 -14.70 -23.03 -13.52
C ALA A 201 -15.31 -21.82 -14.26
N GLY A 202 -15.31 -21.80 -15.61
CA GLY A 202 -15.96 -20.77 -16.41
C GLY A 202 -15.10 -19.54 -16.74
N PHE A 203 -13.79 -19.57 -16.45
CA PHE A 203 -12.85 -18.50 -16.76
C PHE A 203 -12.02 -18.81 -18.01
N LYS A 204 -11.68 -17.79 -18.80
CA LYS A 204 -10.87 -17.98 -20.01
C LYS A 204 -9.42 -18.39 -19.70
N GLN A 205 -8.92 -18.03 -18.52
CA GLN A 205 -7.58 -18.30 -18.02
C GLN A 205 -7.58 -18.13 -16.50
N PRO A 206 -6.49 -18.55 -15.80
CA PRO A 206 -6.38 -18.35 -14.36
C PRO A 206 -6.55 -16.88 -13.96
N ILE A 207 -7.25 -16.66 -12.87
CA ILE A 207 -7.51 -15.32 -12.32
C ILE A 207 -6.67 -15.10 -11.07
N LEU A 208 -6.32 -13.85 -10.78
CA LEU A 208 -5.68 -13.47 -9.53
C LEU A 208 -6.64 -13.61 -8.36
N HIS A 209 -6.14 -14.02 -7.20
CA HIS A 209 -6.93 -14.10 -5.97
C HIS A 209 -7.55 -12.74 -5.63
N GLY A 210 -8.83 -12.73 -5.24
CA GLY A 210 -9.50 -11.51 -4.76
C GLY A 210 -8.76 -10.90 -3.57
N LEU A 211 -8.34 -11.74 -2.62
CA LEU A 211 -7.56 -11.33 -1.45
C LEU A 211 -6.18 -10.74 -1.81
N CYS A 212 -5.55 -11.17 -2.92
CA CYS A 212 -4.34 -10.51 -3.44
C CYS A 212 -4.66 -9.10 -3.93
N THR A 213 -5.72 -8.94 -4.73
CA THR A 213 -6.20 -7.63 -5.22
C THR A 213 -6.53 -6.69 -4.04
N MET A 214 -7.13 -7.23 -2.97
CA MET A 214 -7.38 -6.50 -1.73
C MET A 214 -6.06 -6.06 -1.08
N GLY A 215 -5.09 -6.96 -0.89
CA GLY A 215 -3.79 -6.60 -0.30
C GLY A 215 -3.00 -5.58 -1.13
N VAL A 216 -3.05 -5.67 -2.47
CA VAL A 216 -2.47 -4.65 -3.37
C VAL A 216 -3.14 -3.29 -3.15
N SER A 217 -4.47 -3.28 -3.02
CA SER A 217 -5.23 -2.05 -2.76
C SER A 217 -4.92 -1.47 -1.37
N THR A 218 -4.73 -2.33 -0.36
CA THR A 218 -4.27 -1.91 0.97
C THR A 218 -2.89 -1.24 0.91
N ARG A 219 -1.94 -1.81 0.15
CA ARG A 219 -0.62 -1.19 -0.03
C ARG A 219 -0.74 0.20 -0.66
N ALA A 220 -1.60 0.36 -1.66
CA ALA A 220 -1.86 1.66 -2.27
C ALA A 220 -2.41 2.68 -1.26
N VAL A 221 -3.39 2.29 -0.44
CA VAL A 221 -3.96 3.18 0.58
C VAL A 221 -2.95 3.53 1.68
N LEU A 222 -2.17 2.56 2.16
CA LEU A 222 -1.12 2.80 3.14
C LEU A 222 -0.04 3.74 2.59
N LYS A 223 0.41 3.54 1.35
CA LYS A 223 1.34 4.45 0.68
C LYS A 223 0.75 5.84 0.49
N ALA A 224 -0.55 5.94 0.20
CA ALA A 224 -1.22 7.21 -0.09
C ALA A 224 -1.54 8.04 1.16
N TYR A 225 -2.00 7.39 2.23
CA TYR A 225 -2.61 8.03 3.41
C TYR A 225 -2.12 7.48 4.75
N GLY A 226 -1.38 6.37 4.74
CA GLY A 226 -0.91 5.66 5.92
C GLY A 226 0.58 5.82 6.22
N ASN A 227 1.29 6.72 5.51
CA ASN A 227 2.76 6.88 5.57
C ASN A 227 3.54 5.59 5.25
N ASN A 228 2.93 4.68 4.49
CA ASN A 228 3.41 3.32 4.25
C ASN A 228 3.70 2.50 5.54
N ASP A 229 3.10 2.89 6.67
CA ASP A 229 3.26 2.23 7.97
C ASP A 229 2.06 1.32 8.27
N GLY A 230 2.31 0.02 8.37
CA GLY A 230 1.30 -0.99 8.66
C GLY A 230 0.73 -0.85 10.07
N ASN A 231 1.47 -0.26 11.02
CA ASN A 231 0.94 0.04 12.36
C ASN A 231 -0.21 1.06 12.33
N ASN A 232 -0.33 1.84 11.25
CA ASN A 232 -1.41 2.79 11.06
C ASN A 232 -2.69 2.11 10.51
N PHE A 233 -2.61 0.88 10.03
CA PHE A 233 -3.78 0.11 9.63
C PHE A 233 -4.66 -0.22 10.85
N LYS A 234 -5.98 -0.04 10.74
CA LYS A 234 -6.95 -0.49 11.75
C LYS A 234 -7.90 -1.54 11.20
N ALA A 235 -8.58 -1.24 10.09
CA ALA A 235 -9.52 -2.16 9.50
C ALA A 235 -9.68 -1.97 8.00
N ILE A 236 -10.19 -2.99 7.31
CA ILE A 236 -10.59 -2.95 5.90
C ILE A 236 -11.90 -3.69 5.71
N LYS A 237 -12.76 -3.17 4.83
CA LYS A 237 -13.91 -3.90 4.27
C LYS A 237 -13.85 -3.80 2.76
N VAL A 238 -14.11 -4.91 2.06
CA VAL A 238 -14.21 -4.96 0.60
C VAL A 238 -15.38 -5.82 0.13
N ARG A 239 -15.88 -5.52 -1.08
CA ARG A 239 -16.71 -6.42 -1.89
C ARG A 239 -16.01 -6.72 -3.21
N PHE A 240 -15.79 -8.00 -3.49
CA PHE A 240 -15.24 -8.48 -4.76
C PHE A 240 -16.33 -8.45 -5.82
N SER A 241 -16.05 -7.79 -6.96
CA SER A 241 -17.07 -7.48 -7.97
C SER A 241 -16.75 -8.11 -9.34
N ALA A 242 -15.48 -8.38 -9.63
CA ALA A 242 -15.05 -8.99 -10.87
C ALA A 242 -13.65 -9.62 -10.74
N PRO A 243 -13.31 -10.60 -11.59
CA PRO A 243 -11.97 -11.19 -11.60
C PRO A 243 -10.91 -10.22 -12.16
N VAL A 244 -9.68 -10.39 -11.70
CA VAL A 244 -8.46 -9.77 -12.24
C VAL A 244 -7.64 -10.87 -12.91
N VAL A 245 -7.00 -10.58 -14.04
CA VAL A 245 -6.02 -11.47 -14.65
C VAL A 245 -4.61 -11.04 -14.20
N PRO A 246 -3.73 -11.97 -13.75
CA PRO A 246 -2.34 -11.65 -13.45
C PRO A 246 -1.64 -10.96 -14.63
N GLY A 247 -0.91 -9.87 -14.38
CA GLY A 247 -0.28 -9.02 -15.39
C GLY A 247 -1.05 -7.72 -15.68
N GLN A 248 -2.33 -7.65 -15.32
CA GLN A 248 -3.14 -6.43 -15.47
C GLN A 248 -2.76 -5.36 -14.44
N THR A 249 -3.08 -4.11 -14.78
CA THR A 249 -2.82 -2.94 -13.95
C THR A 249 -4.03 -2.62 -13.09
N LEU A 250 -3.84 -2.59 -11.78
CA LEU A 250 -4.85 -2.19 -10.81
C LEU A 250 -4.81 -0.67 -10.63
N LYS A 251 -5.93 0.00 -10.89
CA LYS A 251 -6.15 1.42 -10.61
C LYS A 251 -6.97 1.54 -9.34
N VAL A 252 -6.34 1.97 -8.25
CA VAL A 252 -6.95 2.13 -6.92
C VAL A 252 -7.36 3.59 -6.77
N GLU A 253 -8.66 3.83 -6.78
CA GLU A 253 -9.27 5.16 -6.63
C GLU A 253 -9.69 5.33 -5.16
N MET A 254 -9.30 6.45 -4.55
CA MET A 254 -9.41 6.67 -3.10
C MET A 254 -10.08 7.99 -2.78
N TRP A 255 -10.89 8.00 -1.72
CA TRP A 255 -11.57 9.17 -1.17
C TRP A 255 -11.34 9.20 0.34
N LYS A 256 -10.76 10.29 0.85
CA LYS A 256 -10.49 10.48 2.27
C LYS A 256 -11.70 11.12 2.96
N GLU A 257 -12.21 10.48 3.99
CA GLU A 257 -13.27 10.98 4.88
C GLU A 257 -12.79 10.83 6.33
N GLY A 258 -12.10 11.85 6.84
CA GLY A 258 -11.41 11.79 8.13
C GLY A 258 -10.32 10.71 8.15
N ASN A 259 -10.44 9.75 9.07
CA ASN A 259 -9.53 8.60 9.17
C ASN A 259 -9.96 7.39 8.33
N ARG A 260 -11.11 7.46 7.65
CA ARG A 260 -11.58 6.43 6.75
C ARG A 260 -11.23 6.78 5.32
N ILE A 261 -10.54 5.89 4.64
CA ILE A 261 -10.28 5.99 3.20
C ILE A 261 -11.26 5.06 2.49
N HIS A 262 -12.28 5.62 1.85
CA HIS A 262 -13.11 4.87 0.92
C HIS A 262 -12.28 4.60 -0.33
N PHE A 263 -12.45 3.42 -0.93
CA PHE A 263 -11.76 3.11 -2.19
C PHE A 263 -12.56 2.19 -3.08
N GLN A 264 -12.19 2.18 -4.35
CA GLN A 264 -12.54 1.13 -5.30
C GLN A 264 -11.32 0.79 -6.14
N THR A 265 -11.29 -0.42 -6.66
CA THR A 265 -10.19 -0.88 -7.53
C THR A 265 -10.75 -1.28 -8.86
N LYS A 266 -10.13 -0.77 -9.93
CA LYS A 266 -10.44 -1.09 -11.32
C LYS A 266 -9.26 -1.78 -12.00
N VAL A 267 -9.55 -2.51 -13.07
CA VAL A 267 -8.54 -2.95 -14.04
C VAL A 267 -8.39 -1.84 -15.08
N LYS A 268 -7.21 -1.21 -15.15
CA LYS A 268 -6.95 -0.07 -16.05
C LYS A 268 -7.27 -0.39 -17.50
N GLU A 269 -6.92 -1.59 -17.93
CA GLU A 269 -7.07 -2.05 -19.32
C GLU A 269 -8.54 -2.21 -19.76
N THR A 270 -9.47 -2.32 -18.82
CA THR A 270 -10.89 -2.59 -19.12
C THR A 270 -11.87 -1.62 -18.44
N ASP A 271 -11.37 -0.74 -17.58
CA ASP A 271 -12.12 0.11 -16.64
C ASP A 271 -13.10 -0.65 -15.71
N LYS A 272 -13.03 -1.99 -15.68
CA LYS A 272 -13.94 -2.82 -14.89
C LYS A 272 -13.61 -2.72 -13.40
N ILE A 273 -14.62 -2.44 -12.57
CA ILE A 273 -14.50 -2.44 -11.11
C ILE A 273 -14.37 -3.88 -10.61
N VAL A 274 -13.27 -4.17 -9.92
CA VAL A 274 -12.95 -5.49 -9.34
C VAL A 274 -13.11 -5.52 -7.82
N ILE A 275 -12.91 -4.39 -7.14
CA ILE A 275 -13.27 -4.18 -5.74
C ILE A 275 -14.19 -2.96 -5.66
N SER A 276 -15.36 -3.12 -5.08
CA SER A 276 -16.35 -2.05 -4.87
C SER A 276 -16.72 -1.92 -3.40
N SER A 277 -17.39 -0.80 -3.08
CA SER A 277 -17.98 -0.54 -1.76
C SER A 277 -17.00 -0.77 -0.61
N ALA A 278 -15.76 -0.34 -0.79
CA ALA A 278 -14.66 -0.67 0.09
C ALA A 278 -14.18 0.54 0.89
N TYR A 279 -13.60 0.26 2.05
CA TYR A 279 -12.94 1.26 2.87
C TYR A 279 -11.80 0.65 3.68
N ILE A 280 -10.83 1.49 4.05
CA ILE A 280 -9.84 1.22 5.09
C ILE A 280 -9.99 2.27 6.18
N ASP A 281 -10.08 1.83 7.43
CA ASP A 281 -9.90 2.68 8.59
C ASP A 281 -8.42 2.72 8.95
N LEU A 282 -7.87 3.92 9.03
CA LEU A 282 -6.54 4.19 9.56
C LEU A 282 -6.64 4.67 11.01
N LYS A 283 -5.58 4.48 11.80
CA LYS A 283 -5.48 5.07 13.14
C LYS A 283 -5.35 6.59 13.04
N SER A 284 -4.55 7.06 12.08
CA SER A 284 -4.36 8.46 11.73
C SER A 284 -4.12 8.60 10.22
N ALA A 285 -5.09 9.12 9.48
CA ALA A 285 -4.91 9.34 8.05
C ALA A 285 -4.14 10.64 7.80
N SER A 286 -2.99 10.56 7.12
CA SER A 286 -2.20 11.73 6.76
C SER A 286 -3.04 12.73 5.96
N ALA A 287 -2.79 14.02 6.14
CA ALA A 287 -3.43 15.05 5.34
C ALA A 287 -3.29 14.68 3.87
N THR A 288 -4.37 14.85 3.10
CA THR A 288 -4.37 14.62 1.67
C THR A 288 -3.19 15.40 1.10
N ALA A 289 -2.13 14.72 0.69
CA ALA A 289 -1.36 15.21 -0.44
C ALA A 289 -2.30 15.02 -1.62
N SER A 290 -3.22 15.99 -1.78
CA SER A 290 -4.06 16.12 -2.95
C SER A 290 -3.14 15.96 -4.15
N SER A 291 -3.50 15.04 -5.05
CA SER A 291 -3.07 15.19 -6.42
C SER A 291 -3.63 16.53 -6.88
N GLU A 292 -2.86 17.60 -6.70
CA GLU A 292 -3.04 18.80 -7.49
C GLU A 292 -2.81 18.37 -8.93
N VAL A 293 -3.93 18.21 -9.63
CA VAL A 293 -4.01 18.63 -11.01
C VAL A 293 -3.56 20.10 -10.98
N ILE A 294 -2.30 20.35 -11.31
CA ILE A 294 -1.81 21.73 -11.50
C ILE A 294 -2.45 22.22 -12.81
N SER A 295 -3.72 22.63 -12.72
CA SER A 295 -4.29 23.64 -13.57
C SER A 295 -4.04 24.99 -12.90
N ALA A 296 -3.15 25.76 -13.53
CA ALA A 296 -2.62 27.07 -13.15
C ALA A 296 -3.55 27.98 -12.32
N SER A 297 -3.03 28.51 -11.20
CA SER A 297 -2.46 29.87 -11.15
C SER A 297 -1.83 30.20 -9.77
N SER A 298 -0.66 30.85 -9.81
CA SER A 298 0.24 31.37 -8.75
C SER A 298 1.14 30.39 -7.96
N GLU A 299 2.22 29.96 -8.64
CA GLU A 299 3.62 29.78 -8.19
C GLU A 299 3.94 29.34 -6.75
N GLU A 300 3.87 28.03 -6.48
CA GLU A 300 4.85 27.38 -5.60
C GLU A 300 5.91 26.62 -6.43
N LEU A 301 7.16 26.66 -5.96
CA LEU A 301 8.29 25.95 -6.56
C LEU A 301 8.55 24.68 -5.74
N VAL A 302 8.80 23.56 -6.42
CA VAL A 302 9.20 22.31 -5.74
C VAL A 302 10.50 22.51 -4.96
N SER A 303 11.36 23.41 -5.44
CA SER A 303 12.59 23.83 -4.76
C SER A 303 12.34 24.39 -3.35
N ASP A 304 11.17 24.99 -3.06
CA ASP A 304 10.85 25.47 -1.70
C ASP A 304 10.93 24.33 -0.67
N ALA A 305 10.31 23.19 -0.98
CA ALA A 305 10.31 22.01 -0.11
C ALA A 305 11.70 21.37 0.00
N ILE A 306 12.44 21.31 -1.13
CA ILE A 306 13.79 20.72 -1.16
C ILE A 306 14.75 21.50 -0.26
N PHE A 307 14.77 22.84 -0.36
CA PHE A 307 15.68 23.64 0.45
C PHE A 307 15.28 23.67 1.94
N ALA A 308 13.99 23.55 2.25
CA ALA A 308 13.53 23.35 3.63
C ALA A 308 14.07 22.05 4.22
N GLN A 309 13.97 20.94 3.48
CA GLN A 309 14.48 19.64 3.90
C GLN A 309 16.01 19.63 4.02
N ILE A 310 16.73 20.24 3.07
CA ILE A 310 18.19 20.40 3.17
C ILE A 310 18.54 21.14 4.47
N ASN A 311 17.86 22.25 4.76
CA ASN A 311 18.15 23.05 5.94
C ASN A 311 17.91 22.29 7.25
N GLU A 312 16.89 21.43 7.31
CA GLU A 312 16.60 20.56 8.46
C GLU A 312 17.68 19.49 8.66
N GLN A 313 18.25 18.96 7.57
CA GLN A 313 19.23 17.87 7.63
C GLN A 313 20.67 18.34 7.89
N LEU A 314 21.00 19.59 7.56
CA LEU A 314 22.36 20.13 7.66
C LEU A 314 23.01 19.97 9.07
N PRO A 315 22.31 20.25 10.19
CA PRO A 315 22.88 20.05 11.54
C PRO A 315 23.29 18.60 11.82
N HIS A 316 22.69 17.62 11.14
CA HIS A 316 22.99 16.20 11.32
C HIS A 316 24.18 15.70 10.47
N GLN A 317 24.72 16.54 9.58
CA GLN A 317 25.83 16.16 8.68
C GLN A 317 27.19 16.64 9.21
N GLN A 318 27.73 15.94 10.21
CA GLN A 318 28.99 16.31 10.86
C GLN A 318 30.14 16.46 9.84
N GLY A 319 30.77 17.63 9.85
CA GLY A 319 31.96 17.93 9.04
C GLY A 319 31.69 18.34 7.59
N ILE A 320 30.42 18.44 7.16
CA ILE A 320 30.09 18.88 5.78
C ILE A 320 30.60 20.29 5.49
N CYS A 321 30.39 21.23 6.42
CA CYS A 321 30.85 22.62 6.27
C CYS A 321 32.37 22.70 6.15
N LYS A 322 33.11 21.90 6.93
CA LYS A 322 34.57 21.83 6.85
C LYS A 322 35.05 21.25 5.51
N LYS A 323 34.36 20.23 4.98
CA LYS A 323 34.72 19.57 3.71
C LYS A 323 34.47 20.46 2.49
N ILE A 324 33.34 21.19 2.48
CA ILE A 324 32.90 21.95 1.31
C ILE A 324 33.35 23.42 1.38
N ASN A 325 33.23 24.05 2.55
CA ASN A 325 33.68 25.42 2.85
C ASN A 325 33.37 26.43 1.72
N SER A 326 32.11 26.43 1.24
CA SER A 326 31.68 27.21 0.07
C SER A 326 30.23 27.64 0.20
N ILE A 327 29.88 28.72 -0.50
CA ILE A 327 28.51 29.18 -0.66
C ILE A 327 28.08 28.87 -2.10
N VAL A 328 26.92 28.24 -2.27
CA VAL A 328 26.35 27.91 -3.58
C VAL A 328 25.01 28.59 -3.74
N LEU A 329 24.84 29.31 -4.84
CA LEU A 329 23.58 29.94 -5.23
C LEU A 329 22.89 29.09 -6.28
N TYR A 330 21.60 28.84 -6.11
CA TYR A 330 20.73 28.17 -7.07
C TYR A 330 19.75 29.19 -7.64
N ASP A 331 19.85 29.44 -8.94
CA ASP A 331 18.90 30.18 -9.75
C ASP A 331 17.90 29.18 -10.33
N ILE A 332 16.77 29.06 -9.64
CA ILE A 332 15.70 28.14 -10.05
C ILE A 332 14.86 28.84 -11.11
N THR A 333 14.72 28.17 -12.24
CA THR A 333 13.89 28.62 -13.35
C THR A 333 12.61 27.82 -13.45
N LYS A 334 11.55 28.42 -14.00
CA LYS A 334 10.30 27.75 -14.33
C LYS A 334 9.91 28.18 -15.73
N ASN A 335 9.74 27.23 -16.64
CA ASN A 335 9.48 27.51 -18.06
C ASN A 335 10.55 28.41 -18.69
N GLY A 336 11.81 28.23 -18.30
CA GLY A 336 12.96 28.98 -18.82
C GLY A 336 13.10 30.42 -18.32
N LYS A 337 12.25 30.88 -17.39
CA LYS A 337 12.37 32.18 -16.72
C LYS A 337 12.83 32.01 -15.29
N HIS A 338 13.59 32.97 -14.76
CA HIS A 338 13.94 33.03 -13.34
C HIS A 338 12.67 32.98 -12.49
N ALA A 339 12.66 32.13 -11.48
CA ALA A 339 11.54 31.97 -10.56
C ALA A 339 11.95 32.32 -9.11
N ALA A 340 13.09 31.83 -8.63
CA ALA A 340 13.62 32.20 -7.32
C ALA A 340 15.11 31.90 -7.18
N TYR A 341 15.74 32.58 -6.22
CA TYR A 341 17.07 32.21 -5.72
C TYR A 341 16.96 31.36 -4.45
N TYR A 342 17.88 30.41 -4.31
CA TYR A 342 18.14 29.70 -3.06
C TYR A 342 19.63 29.63 -2.79
N THR A 343 20.00 29.70 -1.53
CA THR A 343 21.39 29.67 -1.09
C THR A 343 21.64 28.47 -0.21
N LEU A 344 22.71 27.72 -0.51
CA LEU A 344 23.33 26.75 0.38
C LEU A 344 24.65 27.33 0.89
N ASP A 345 24.67 27.79 2.13
CA ASP A 345 25.83 28.34 2.82
C ASP A 345 26.46 27.27 3.72
N LEU A 346 27.61 26.75 3.29
CA LEU A 346 28.41 25.79 4.05
C LEU A 346 29.75 26.39 4.51
N LYS A 347 29.84 27.73 4.55
CA LYS A 347 31.07 28.48 4.82
C LYS A 347 30.95 29.31 6.10
N THR A 348 29.83 30.02 6.27
CA THR A 348 29.71 31.10 7.28
C THR A 348 29.44 30.59 8.69
N GLY A 349 28.82 29.41 8.83
CA GLY A 349 28.44 28.83 10.12
C GLY A 349 28.87 27.37 10.30
N PRO A 350 29.00 26.89 11.56
CA PRO A 350 29.47 25.53 11.85
C PRO A 350 28.49 24.44 11.39
N GLU A 351 27.18 24.74 11.36
CA GLU A 351 26.11 23.81 10.99
C GLU A 351 25.65 23.97 9.53
N GLY A 352 26.09 25.03 8.85
CA GLY A 352 25.60 25.36 7.51
C GLY A 352 24.14 25.83 7.51
N LYS A 353 23.69 26.40 6.39
CA LYS A 353 22.31 26.86 6.24
C LYS A 353 21.85 26.78 4.79
N ALA A 354 20.60 26.37 4.59
CA ALA A 354 19.91 26.48 3.32
C ALA A 354 18.72 27.44 3.45
N PHE A 355 18.55 28.38 2.53
CA PHE A 355 17.47 29.36 2.60
C PHE A 355 17.09 29.95 1.23
N LYS A 356 15.87 30.46 1.12
CA LYS A 356 15.39 31.19 -0.05
C LYS A 356 15.97 32.61 -0.07
N GLY A 357 16.48 33.03 -1.22
CA GLY A 357 17.13 34.31 -1.45
C GLY A 357 18.61 34.19 -1.80
N GLU A 358 19.20 35.34 -2.14
CA GLU A 358 20.63 35.46 -2.46
C GLU A 358 21.50 35.43 -1.19
N PRO A 359 22.76 34.97 -1.30
CA PRO A 359 23.69 34.99 -0.19
C PRO A 359 24.14 36.42 0.12
N LYS A 360 24.49 36.67 1.39
CA LYS A 360 25.12 37.95 1.80
C LYS A 360 26.56 38.09 1.28
N GLU A 361 27.26 36.97 1.14
CA GLU A 361 28.61 36.90 0.57
C GLU A 361 28.58 36.37 -0.87
N LYS A 362 29.60 36.69 -1.65
CA LYS A 362 29.71 36.22 -3.04
C LYS A 362 29.70 34.67 -3.12
N PRO A 363 28.79 34.04 -3.87
CA PRO A 363 28.77 32.59 -4.02
C PRO A 363 30.00 32.11 -4.82
N ALA A 364 30.51 30.94 -4.45
CA ALA A 364 31.60 30.30 -5.18
C ALA A 364 31.14 29.78 -6.55
N VAL A 365 29.88 29.34 -6.65
CA VAL A 365 29.25 28.89 -7.89
C VAL A 365 27.75 29.21 -7.87
N THR A 366 27.23 29.62 -9.03
CA THR A 366 25.80 29.77 -9.28
C THR A 366 25.34 28.66 -10.21
N VAL A 367 24.37 27.88 -9.77
CA VAL A 367 23.71 26.80 -10.54
C VAL A 367 22.40 27.32 -11.08
N ILE A 368 22.17 27.20 -12.38
CA ILE A 368 20.91 27.58 -13.04
C ILE A 368 20.25 26.30 -13.53
N VAL A 369 19.02 26.03 -13.10
CA VAL A 369 18.33 24.77 -13.39
C VAL A 369 16.81 24.98 -13.34
N ASP A 370 16.06 24.24 -14.15
CA ASP A 370 14.59 24.24 -14.04
C ASP A 370 14.14 23.53 -12.77
N ASP A 371 13.10 24.04 -12.12
CA ASP A 371 12.55 23.55 -10.84
C ASP A 371 12.30 22.02 -10.86
N GLN A 372 11.83 21.47 -11.98
CA GLN A 372 11.58 20.04 -12.12
C GLN A 372 12.84 19.23 -12.40
N ASP A 373 13.79 19.79 -13.15
CA ASP A 373 15.08 19.13 -13.38
C ASP A 373 15.97 19.19 -12.13
N PHE A 374 15.82 20.21 -11.27
CA PHE A 374 16.48 20.28 -9.96
C PHE A 374 16.03 19.15 -9.05
N LEU A 375 14.72 18.89 -8.97
CA LEU A 375 14.18 17.73 -8.25
C LEU A 375 14.85 16.44 -8.72
N LYS A 376 14.89 16.18 -10.03
CA LYS A 376 15.51 14.97 -10.59
C LYS A 376 17.00 14.86 -10.28
N VAL A 377 17.71 15.98 -10.19
CA VAL A 377 19.12 16.02 -9.81
C VAL A 377 19.31 15.67 -8.34
N VAL A 378 18.46 16.18 -7.47
CA VAL A 378 18.52 15.91 -6.02
C VAL A 378 18.05 14.49 -5.68
N THR A 379 17.05 13.94 -6.38
CA THR A 379 16.54 12.57 -6.19
C THR A 379 17.42 11.50 -6.86
N GLY A 380 18.40 11.90 -7.67
CA GLY A 380 19.29 10.99 -8.38
C GLY A 380 18.73 10.39 -9.67
N GLU A 381 17.50 10.73 -10.06
CA GLU A 381 16.89 10.34 -11.34
C GLU A 381 17.66 10.91 -12.54
N LEU A 382 18.28 12.08 -12.37
CA LEU A 382 19.14 12.72 -13.37
C LEU A 382 20.48 13.05 -12.73
N SER A 383 21.56 12.37 -13.12
CA SER A 383 22.88 12.72 -12.60
C SER A 383 23.26 14.16 -12.97
N GLY A 384 23.86 14.90 -12.03
CA GLY A 384 24.25 16.30 -12.27
C GLY A 384 25.18 16.49 -13.47
N MET A 385 25.99 15.48 -13.79
CA MET A 385 26.85 15.49 -14.99
C MET A 385 26.02 15.39 -16.28
N LYS A 386 25.00 14.51 -16.33
CA LYS A 386 24.09 14.42 -17.48
C LYS A 386 23.23 15.69 -17.62
N ALA A 387 22.79 16.28 -16.50
CA ALA A 387 22.06 17.55 -16.51
C ALA A 387 22.92 18.68 -17.10
N PHE A 388 24.20 18.74 -16.73
CA PHE A 388 25.13 19.73 -17.26
C PHE A 388 25.42 19.54 -18.75
N MET A 389 25.75 18.31 -19.18
CA MET A 389 26.05 18.01 -20.58
C MET A 389 24.86 18.20 -21.52
N SER A 390 23.63 17.99 -21.03
CA SER A 390 22.40 18.21 -21.81
C SER A 390 21.93 19.68 -21.81
N GLY A 391 22.61 20.57 -21.11
CA GLY A 391 22.26 21.99 -21.00
C GLY A 391 21.08 22.30 -20.06
N LYS A 392 20.52 21.28 -19.39
CA LYS A 392 19.43 21.39 -18.40
C LYS A 392 19.88 22.02 -17.08
N LEU A 393 21.16 21.87 -16.76
CA LEU A 393 21.82 22.54 -15.65
C LEU A 393 22.99 23.35 -16.20
N LYS A 394 23.08 24.63 -15.82
CA LYS A 394 24.22 25.48 -16.13
C LYS A 394 24.90 25.88 -14.82
N ALA A 395 26.21 26.05 -14.86
CA ALA A 395 26.98 26.49 -13.70
C ALA A 395 27.90 27.65 -14.10
N ARG A 396 27.96 28.69 -13.26
CA ARG A 396 28.84 29.85 -13.42
C ARG A 396 29.70 30.00 -12.17
N GLY A 397 31.01 30.22 -12.32
CA GLY A 397 31.95 30.30 -11.21
C GLY A 397 32.77 29.01 -11.04
N ASN A 398 33.11 28.67 -9.79
CA ASN A 398 33.97 27.54 -9.49
C ASN A 398 33.19 26.20 -9.51
N VAL A 399 33.05 25.62 -10.69
CA VAL A 399 32.27 24.38 -10.93
C VAL A 399 32.83 23.16 -10.16
N LEU A 400 34.11 23.18 -9.74
CA LEU A 400 34.70 22.11 -8.91
C LEU A 400 34.00 21.97 -7.55
N VAL A 401 33.33 23.02 -7.06
CA VAL A 401 32.51 22.96 -5.85
C VAL A 401 31.34 21.98 -6.01
N LEU A 402 30.76 21.88 -7.21
CA LEU A 402 29.66 20.95 -7.50
C LEU A 402 30.10 19.48 -7.48
N GLN A 403 31.35 19.20 -7.86
CA GLN A 403 31.93 17.86 -7.76
C GLN A 403 32.13 17.45 -6.30
N LYS A 404 32.56 18.39 -5.45
CA LYS A 404 32.67 18.16 -3.99
C LYS A 404 31.31 17.92 -3.34
N LEU A 405 30.26 18.62 -3.80
CA LEU A 405 28.89 18.42 -3.34
C LEU A 405 28.34 17.04 -3.72
N GLN A 406 28.63 16.55 -4.93
CA GLN A 406 28.21 15.20 -5.36
C GLN A 406 28.74 14.11 -4.44
N GLY A 407 30.02 14.15 -4.05
CA GLY A 407 30.63 13.14 -3.19
C GLY A 407 30.16 13.15 -1.72
N VAL A 408 29.44 14.18 -1.29
CA VAL A 408 28.90 14.30 0.08
C VAL A 408 27.39 14.04 0.12
N LEU A 409 26.65 14.52 -0.88
CA LEU A 409 25.22 14.20 -1.04
C LEU A 409 25.01 12.73 -1.43
N SER A 410 25.93 12.13 -2.20
CA SER A 410 25.92 10.69 -2.45
C SER A 410 26.19 9.87 -1.20
N GLY A 411 26.95 10.38 -0.22
CA GLY A 411 27.15 9.73 1.08
C GLY A 411 25.91 9.80 1.99
N ALA A 412 25.05 10.80 1.81
CA ALA A 412 23.75 10.90 2.48
C ALA A 412 22.69 9.97 1.85
N THR A 413 22.85 9.57 0.59
CA THR A 413 21.98 8.60 -0.11
C THR A 413 22.58 7.19 -0.26
N GLN A 414 23.87 6.96 0.01
CA GLN A 414 24.52 5.63 -0.06
C GLN A 414 24.91 5.06 1.32
N SER A 415 24.74 5.81 2.41
CA SER A 415 24.76 5.24 3.77
C SER A 415 23.41 4.65 4.20
N LYS A 416 22.39 4.76 3.34
CA LYS A 416 21.11 4.04 3.42
C LYS A 416 20.57 3.86 2.00
N LEU A 417 21.13 2.90 1.27
CA LEU A 417 20.45 2.18 0.19
C LEU A 417 20.84 0.70 0.29
#